data_AF-A0A372NZC1-F1
#
_entry.id   AF-A0A372NZC1-F1
#
_cell.length_a   1.000
_cell.length_b   1.000
_cell.length_c   1.000
_cell.angle_alpha   90.00
_cell.angle_beta   90.00
_cell.angle_gamma   90.00
#
_symmetry.space_group_name_H-M   'P 1'
#
loop_
_entity.id
_entity.type
_entity.pdbx_description
1 polymer ?
#
loop_
_entity_poly.entity_id
_entity_poly.type
_entity_poly.pdbx_seq_one_letter_code
_entity_poly.pdbx_strand_id
1 'polypeptide(L)'
;MKIIYSFMPIACIATLLLLASCGGSADKPKADSVTDTLAVVPAASPSPEADTSAEISQAPKADTLNEVMDANEIRLNGKLKRYFTTAQFETVLGKPDSTRLLSDLEPCTTIFEEPEGKVDPQARYFYKNGSVYETSKGKVGIERISFTHGDFITYRGEVLNGKTTLAALQKLFPIAVKNIGVLNVHGEGKLQVVTLREDKNNISDGRIDIFIKEGKLYYMEWWFPC
;
A
#
# COMPACT_ATOMS: atom_id res chain seq x y z
N MET A 1 29.63 42.62 23.44
CA MET A 1 28.56 42.25 22.48
C MET A 1 27.25 42.28 23.25
N LYS A 2 26.40 43.28 22.98
CA LYS A 2 25.18 43.56 23.77
C LYS A 2 24.02 42.68 23.31
N ILE A 3 23.37 42.05 24.29
CA ILE A 3 22.19 41.20 24.20
C ILE A 3 20.95 42.10 24.10
N ILE A 4 20.04 41.82 23.15
CA ILE A 4 18.67 42.35 23.15
C ILE A 4 17.72 41.17 22.90
N TYR A 5 17.03 40.75 23.95
CA TYR A 5 15.89 39.84 23.90
C TYR A 5 14.63 40.67 23.62
N SER A 6 13.93 40.41 22.52
CA SER A 6 12.60 40.98 22.27
C SER A 6 11.55 39.94 22.63
N PHE A 7 10.91 40.15 23.78
CA PHE A 7 9.69 39.49 24.23
C PHE A 7 8.53 39.93 23.32
N MET A 8 7.78 38.98 22.74
CA MET A 8 6.53 39.27 22.04
C MET A 8 5.43 38.37 22.63
N PRO A 9 4.34 38.94 23.17
CA PRO A 9 3.32 38.17 23.87
C PRO A 9 2.32 37.52 22.92
N ILE A 10 1.88 36.37 23.41
CA ILE A 10 0.86 35.43 22.97
C ILE A 10 -0.50 36.12 22.76
N ALA A 11 -1.15 35.87 21.62
CA ALA A 11 -2.58 36.10 21.42
C ALA A 11 -3.28 34.75 21.16
N CYS A 12 -3.84 34.18 22.22
CA CYS A 12 -4.80 33.07 22.16
C CYS A 12 -6.13 33.61 21.64
N ILE A 13 -6.57 33.18 20.46
CA ILE A 13 -7.97 33.32 20.02
C ILE A 13 -8.58 31.92 20.08
N ALA A 14 -9.32 31.67 21.16
CA ALA A 14 -10.18 30.51 21.30
C ALA A 14 -11.56 30.86 20.73
N THR A 15 -11.88 30.35 19.54
CA THR A 15 -13.23 30.43 18.99
C THR A 15 -13.95 29.13 19.26
N LEU A 16 -14.80 29.16 20.29
CA LEU A 16 -15.79 28.15 20.64
C LEU A 16 -16.97 28.30 19.65
N LEU A 17 -17.26 27.29 18.83
CA LEU A 17 -18.52 27.24 18.08
C LEU A 17 -19.25 25.93 18.38
N LEU A 18 -20.50 26.13 18.75
CA LEU A 18 -21.43 25.22 19.38
C LEU A 18 -22.01 24.19 18.40
N LEU A 19 -22.37 23.07 19.03
CA LEU A 19 -23.12 21.91 18.56
C LEU A 19 -24.42 22.27 17.81
N ALA A 20 -24.75 21.47 16.80
CA ALA A 20 -26.13 21.14 16.47
C ALA A 20 -26.23 19.66 16.08
N SER A 21 -26.81 18.88 17.00
CA SER A 21 -27.26 17.51 16.84
C SER A 21 -28.63 17.50 16.16
N CYS A 22 -28.82 16.63 15.17
CA CYS A 22 -30.14 16.14 14.80
C CYS A 22 -30.10 14.61 14.74
N GLY A 23 -30.73 14.00 15.75
CA GLY A 23 -31.19 12.62 15.70
C GLY A 23 -32.46 12.51 14.88
N GLY A 24 -32.71 11.32 14.35
CA GLY A 24 -33.93 10.99 13.64
C GLY A 24 -33.94 9.51 13.26
N SER A 25 -34.73 8.76 14.00
CA SER A 25 -34.78 7.29 14.04
C SER A 25 -35.23 6.60 12.77
N ALA A 26 -34.76 5.35 12.70
CA ALA A 26 -35.33 4.13 12.12
C ALA A 26 -36.69 4.19 11.41
N ASP A 27 -36.74 3.50 10.25
CA ASP A 27 -37.80 2.52 9.98
C ASP A 27 -37.31 1.41 9.03
N LYS A 28 -37.54 0.16 9.45
CA LYS A 28 -37.48 -1.06 8.61
C LYS A 28 -38.91 -1.48 8.29
N PRO A 29 -39.16 -1.98 7.06
CA PRO A 29 -40.02 -3.15 6.88
C PRO A 29 -39.26 -4.20 6.03
N LYS A 30 -38.97 -5.37 6.57
CA LYS A 30 -39.78 -6.60 6.60
C LYS A 30 -40.10 -7.14 5.19
N ALA A 31 -39.60 -8.36 5.02
CA ALA A 31 -39.70 -9.23 3.85
C ALA A 31 -41.14 -9.62 3.54
N ASP A 32 -41.41 -9.79 2.24
CA ASP A 32 -42.41 -10.72 1.76
C ASP A 32 -41.78 -11.67 0.74
N SER A 33 -41.93 -12.95 1.07
CA SER A 33 -41.64 -14.12 0.25
C SER A 33 -42.88 -14.40 -0.58
N VAL A 34 -42.74 -14.47 -1.90
CA VAL A 34 -43.73 -15.12 -2.77
C VAL A 34 -43.00 -16.13 -3.64
N THR A 35 -43.26 -17.38 -3.30
CA THR A 35 -43.07 -18.59 -4.08
C THR A 35 -43.87 -18.50 -5.37
N ASP A 36 -43.26 -18.82 -6.51
CA ASP A 36 -44.05 -19.35 -7.62
C ASP A 36 -43.28 -20.45 -8.34
N THR A 37 -44.03 -21.51 -8.64
CA THR A 37 -43.55 -22.83 -9.06
C THR A 37 -43.83 -23.02 -10.55
N LEU A 38 -43.06 -23.94 -11.16
CA LEU A 38 -43.30 -24.69 -12.41
C LEU A 38 -42.66 -24.10 -13.67
N ALA A 39 -41.66 -24.79 -14.20
CA ALA A 39 -41.88 -25.83 -15.21
C ALA A 39 -40.57 -26.52 -15.62
N VAL A 40 -40.65 -27.85 -15.72
CA VAL A 40 -39.62 -28.78 -16.18
C VAL A 40 -39.61 -28.81 -17.71
N VAL A 41 -38.43 -28.72 -18.32
CA VAL A 41 -38.18 -29.23 -19.69
C VAL A 41 -36.82 -29.94 -19.68
N PRO A 42 -36.73 -31.23 -20.00
CA PRO A 42 -35.46 -31.93 -20.16
C PRO A 42 -35.04 -31.88 -21.64
N ALA A 43 -33.79 -31.49 -21.91
CA ALA A 43 -33.20 -31.64 -23.23
C ALA A 43 -31.75 -32.13 -23.14
N ALA A 44 -31.46 -33.06 -24.04
CA ALA A 44 -30.35 -33.99 -24.13
C ALA A 44 -28.91 -33.42 -24.13
N SER A 45 -28.02 -34.31 -23.68
CA SER A 45 -26.56 -34.47 -23.81
C SER A 45 -25.75 -33.57 -24.75
N PRO A 46 -24.54 -33.13 -24.33
CA PRO A 46 -23.46 -32.76 -25.23
C PRO A 46 -22.54 -33.95 -25.55
N SER A 47 -22.21 -34.11 -26.83
CA SER A 47 -21.18 -35.01 -27.38
C SER A 47 -19.79 -34.35 -27.34
N PRO A 48 -18.68 -35.11 -27.26
CA PRO A 48 -17.33 -34.59 -27.09
C PRO A 48 -16.54 -34.58 -28.41
N GLU A 49 -16.08 -33.42 -28.86
CA GLU A 49 -15.08 -33.25 -29.94
C GLU A 49 -14.38 -31.89 -29.72
N ALA A 50 -13.11 -31.64 -30.01
CA ALA A 50 -11.94 -32.47 -30.21
C ALA A 50 -10.74 -31.51 -29.99
N ASP A 51 -9.67 -32.08 -29.46
CA ASP A 51 -8.38 -31.47 -29.17
C ASP A 51 -7.71 -30.98 -30.47
N THR A 52 -7.28 -29.72 -30.52
CA THR A 52 -6.28 -29.25 -31.51
C THR A 52 -5.48 -28.11 -30.90
N SER A 53 -4.53 -28.49 -30.05
CA SER A 53 -3.51 -27.60 -29.50
C SER A 53 -2.38 -27.42 -30.52
N ALA A 54 -2.46 -26.36 -31.33
CA ALA A 54 -1.33 -25.87 -32.12
C ALA A 54 -0.60 -24.79 -31.30
N GLU A 55 0.48 -25.21 -30.63
CA GLU A 55 1.35 -24.34 -29.84
C GLU A 55 2.23 -23.49 -30.77
N ILE A 56 1.76 -22.28 -31.06
CA ILE A 56 2.56 -21.25 -31.73
C ILE A 56 3.41 -20.57 -30.65
N SER A 57 4.64 -21.05 -30.49
CA SER A 57 5.68 -20.36 -29.71
C SER A 57 6.05 -19.04 -30.42
N GLN A 58 5.50 -17.93 -29.94
CA GLN A 58 5.93 -16.58 -30.31
C GLN A 58 7.00 -16.12 -29.32
N ALA A 59 8.16 -15.74 -29.85
CA ALA A 59 9.18 -15.03 -29.10
C ALA A 59 8.60 -13.75 -28.44
N PRO A 60 9.05 -13.35 -27.24
CA PRO A 60 8.47 -12.23 -26.52
C PRO A 60 8.55 -10.94 -27.34
N LYS A 61 7.40 -10.30 -27.55
CA LYS A 61 7.32 -8.94 -28.11
C LYS A 61 8.14 -7.97 -27.26
N ALA A 62 8.69 -6.96 -27.93
CA ALA A 62 9.37 -5.81 -27.33
C ALA A 62 8.59 -5.26 -26.11
N ASP A 63 9.35 -4.98 -25.05
CA ASP A 63 9.00 -4.87 -23.63
C ASP A 63 7.66 -4.16 -23.33
N THR A 64 6.60 -4.94 -23.10
CA THR A 64 5.30 -4.47 -22.57
C THR A 64 5.24 -4.53 -21.04
N LEU A 65 6.33 -4.92 -20.38
CA LEU A 65 6.34 -5.09 -18.94
C LEU A 65 6.36 -3.73 -18.25
N ASN A 66 5.67 -3.65 -17.12
CA ASN A 66 5.78 -2.48 -16.25
C ASN A 66 7.23 -2.28 -15.80
N GLU A 67 7.62 -1.04 -15.54
CA GLU A 67 8.98 -0.71 -15.14
C GLU A 67 9.35 -1.31 -13.78
N VAL A 68 10.66 -1.36 -13.54
CA VAL A 68 11.25 -1.83 -12.29
C VAL A 68 11.52 -0.64 -11.39
N MET A 69 11.04 -0.71 -10.15
CA MET A 69 11.42 0.21 -9.08
C MET A 69 12.39 -0.50 -8.13
N ASP A 70 13.68 -0.36 -8.40
CA ASP A 70 14.72 -0.99 -7.59
C ASP A 70 14.70 -0.44 -6.14
N ALA A 71 14.37 -1.30 -5.18
CA ALA A 71 14.29 -0.96 -3.77
C ALA A 71 15.61 -0.41 -3.20
N ASN A 72 16.75 -0.74 -3.80
CA ASN A 72 18.06 -0.23 -3.37
C ASN A 72 18.27 1.24 -3.73
N GLU A 73 17.48 1.79 -4.65
CA GLU A 73 17.51 3.21 -5.04
C GLU A 73 16.54 4.06 -4.21
N ILE A 74 15.66 3.44 -3.41
CA ILE A 74 14.68 4.15 -2.57
C ILE A 74 15.33 4.59 -1.26
N ARG A 75 15.11 5.85 -0.86
CA ARG A 75 15.36 6.32 0.51
C ARG A 75 14.14 7.00 1.11
N LEU A 76 13.60 6.46 2.19
CA LEU A 76 12.57 7.12 3.00
C LEU A 76 13.18 8.31 3.74
N ASN A 77 12.53 9.46 3.60
CA ASN A 77 12.94 10.77 4.10
C ASN A 77 14.41 11.10 3.75
N GLY A 78 14.87 10.63 2.58
CA GLY A 78 16.22 10.79 2.07
C GLY A 78 17.31 10.03 2.84
N LYS A 79 16.95 9.20 3.83
CA LYS A 79 17.90 8.58 4.78
C LYS A 79 17.81 7.06 4.83
N LEU A 80 16.61 6.51 5.04
CA LEU A 80 16.43 5.10 5.37
C LEU A 80 16.25 4.26 4.10
N LYS A 81 16.97 3.13 4.00
CA LYS A 81 16.72 2.10 2.97
C LYS A 81 15.48 1.28 3.35
N ARG A 82 15.04 0.36 2.46
CA ARG A 82 13.95 -0.60 2.75
C ARG A 82 14.20 -1.40 4.04
N TYR A 83 15.45 -1.78 4.29
CA TYR A 83 15.87 -2.48 5.49
C TYR A 83 16.85 -1.61 6.28
N PHE A 84 16.61 -1.49 7.59
CA PHE A 84 17.40 -0.68 8.51
C PHE A 84 17.25 -1.21 9.95
N THR A 85 17.77 -0.47 10.93
CA THR A 85 17.75 -0.87 12.35
C THR A 85 16.71 -0.10 13.16
N THR A 86 16.30 -0.64 14.30
CA THR A 86 15.43 0.06 15.26
C THR A 86 16.05 1.38 15.73
N ALA A 87 17.36 1.44 15.92
CA ALA A 87 18.04 2.68 16.29
C ALA A 87 17.92 3.77 15.20
N GLN A 88 18.03 3.37 13.92
CA GLN A 88 17.82 4.27 12.79
C GLN A 88 16.35 4.71 12.67
N PHE A 89 15.41 3.82 12.96
CA PHE A 89 13.98 4.15 13.06
C PHE A 89 13.76 5.30 14.03
N GLU A 90 14.21 5.12 15.28
CA GLU A 90 14.00 6.12 16.34
C GLU A 90 14.71 7.44 16.05
N THR A 91 15.90 7.39 15.45
CA THR A 91 16.67 8.58 15.10
C THR A 91 16.02 9.41 13.99
N VAL A 92 15.41 8.75 12.99
CA VAL A 92 14.88 9.44 11.79
C VAL A 92 13.38 9.71 11.89
N LEU A 93 12.61 8.79 12.45
CA LEU A 93 11.15 8.83 12.51
C LEU A 93 10.63 9.09 13.94
N GLY A 94 11.47 8.94 14.96
CA GLY A 94 11.05 9.00 16.36
C GLY A 94 10.44 7.69 16.84
N LYS A 95 9.73 7.74 17.96
CA LYS A 95 9.02 6.56 18.50
C LYS A 95 7.83 6.18 17.60
N PRO A 96 7.52 4.86 17.49
CA PRO A 96 6.30 4.44 16.81
C PRO A 96 5.07 4.98 17.55
N ASP A 97 4.00 5.27 16.81
CA ASP A 97 2.73 5.74 17.37
C ASP A 97 2.00 4.57 18.06
N SER A 98 2.15 3.36 17.53
CA SER A 98 1.70 2.13 18.17
C SER A 98 2.47 0.91 17.65
N THR A 99 2.33 -0.21 18.35
CA THR A 99 2.92 -1.50 17.95
C THR A 99 1.91 -2.64 18.10
N ARG A 100 2.04 -3.70 17.30
CA ARG A 100 1.29 -4.96 17.43
C ARG A 100 2.23 -6.15 17.23
N LEU A 101 2.01 -7.25 17.95
CA LEU A 101 2.71 -8.49 17.65
C LEU A 101 2.21 -9.06 16.32
N LEU A 102 3.10 -9.64 15.53
CA LEU A 102 2.69 -10.33 14.31
C LEU A 102 1.78 -11.53 14.61
N SER A 103 2.01 -12.22 15.74
CA SER A 103 1.16 -13.33 16.20
C SER A 103 -0.30 -12.93 16.47
N ASP A 104 -0.56 -11.66 16.75
CA ASP A 104 -1.92 -11.17 17.03
C ASP A 104 -2.69 -10.84 15.73
N LEU A 105 -1.95 -10.68 14.62
CA LEU A 105 -2.49 -10.24 13.33
C LEU A 105 -2.47 -11.34 12.28
N GLU A 106 -1.63 -12.35 12.47
CA GLU A 106 -1.48 -13.52 11.59
C GLU A 106 -1.35 -13.12 10.10
N PRO A 107 -0.39 -12.25 9.73
CA PRO A 107 -0.21 -11.85 8.35
C PRO A 107 0.17 -13.08 7.51
N CYS A 108 -0.29 -13.11 6.26
CA CYS A 108 -0.04 -14.25 5.38
C CYS A 108 1.43 -14.39 4.97
N THR A 109 2.17 -13.28 4.96
CA THR A 109 3.60 -13.22 4.65
C THR A 109 4.30 -12.34 5.69
N THR A 110 5.61 -12.58 5.89
CA THR A 110 6.44 -11.76 6.77
C THR A 110 7.75 -11.40 6.09
N ILE A 111 8.25 -10.21 6.35
CA ILE A 111 9.50 -9.69 5.78
C ILE A 111 10.71 -10.44 6.35
N PHE A 112 10.66 -10.82 7.62
CA PHE A 112 11.76 -11.46 8.34
C PHE A 112 11.50 -12.93 8.65
N GLU A 113 10.93 -13.66 7.70
CA GLU A 113 10.78 -15.11 7.79
C GLU A 113 12.16 -15.79 7.91
N GLU A 114 12.29 -16.66 8.91
CA GLU A 114 13.48 -17.46 9.14
C GLU A 114 13.44 -18.75 8.31
N PRO A 115 14.57 -19.45 8.14
CA PRO A 115 14.58 -20.77 7.54
C PRO A 115 13.52 -21.68 8.19
N GLU A 116 12.90 -22.55 7.38
CA GLU A 116 11.77 -23.41 7.78
C GLU A 116 10.44 -22.68 8.03
N GLY A 117 10.32 -21.42 7.61
CA GLY A 117 9.07 -20.66 7.70
C GLY A 117 8.74 -20.17 9.11
N LYS A 118 9.76 -20.03 9.95
CA LYS A 118 9.60 -19.60 11.35
C LYS A 118 9.60 -18.08 11.44
N VAL A 119 8.68 -17.54 12.24
CA VAL A 119 8.62 -16.11 12.56
C VAL A 119 9.07 -15.94 14.01
N ASP A 120 9.90 -14.93 14.27
CA ASP A 120 10.28 -14.57 15.64
C ASP A 120 9.00 -14.28 16.46
N PRO A 121 8.77 -14.95 17.60
CA PRO A 121 7.57 -14.72 18.43
C PRO A 121 7.51 -13.31 19.01
N GLN A 122 8.59 -12.53 18.96
CA GLN A 122 8.65 -11.13 19.36
C GLN A 122 8.60 -10.17 18.16
N ALA A 123 8.42 -10.67 16.94
CA ALA A 123 8.26 -9.82 15.77
C ALA A 123 7.02 -8.93 15.90
N ARG A 124 7.16 -7.67 15.51
CA ARG A 124 6.11 -6.65 15.66
C ARG A 124 5.96 -5.81 14.42
N TYR A 125 4.75 -5.34 14.17
CA TYR A 125 4.55 -4.15 13.37
C TYR A 125 4.72 -2.90 14.22
N PHE A 126 5.46 -1.96 13.68
CA PHE A 126 5.48 -0.56 14.12
C PHE A 126 4.59 0.25 13.18
N TYR A 127 3.73 1.09 13.76
CA TYR A 127 2.92 2.03 13.02
C TYR A 127 3.43 3.44 13.29
N LYS A 128 3.64 4.21 12.22
CA LYS A 128 4.06 5.60 12.33
C LYS A 128 3.46 6.43 11.21
N ASN A 129 2.71 7.48 11.52
CA ASN A 129 2.18 8.42 10.53
C ASN A 129 1.38 7.74 9.40
N GLY A 130 0.71 6.63 9.71
CA GLY A 130 -0.01 5.79 8.76
C GLY A 130 0.85 4.79 7.98
N SER A 131 2.18 4.87 8.06
CA SER A 131 3.13 3.88 7.52
C SER A 131 3.24 2.64 8.42
N VAL A 132 3.64 1.50 7.84
CA VAL A 132 3.78 0.20 8.52
C VAL A 132 5.18 -0.36 8.29
N TYR A 133 5.76 -0.88 9.36
CA TYR A 133 7.10 -1.44 9.36
C TYR A 133 7.09 -2.75 10.14
N GLU A 134 7.61 -3.82 9.56
CA GLU A 134 7.87 -5.06 10.30
C GLU A 134 9.19 -4.94 11.06
N THR A 135 9.26 -5.54 12.24
CA THR A 135 10.45 -5.56 13.08
C THR A 135 10.72 -6.95 13.61
N SER A 136 12.00 -7.34 13.63
CA SER A 136 12.47 -8.61 14.19
C SER A 136 13.94 -8.48 14.59
N LYS A 137 14.29 -8.89 15.82
CA LYS A 137 15.68 -8.88 16.35
C LYS A 137 16.47 -7.58 16.07
N GLY A 138 15.84 -6.42 16.25
CA GLY A 138 16.45 -5.09 16.04
C GLY A 138 16.56 -4.64 14.58
N LYS A 139 16.07 -5.44 13.64
CA LYS A 139 15.90 -5.10 12.22
C LYS A 139 14.52 -4.51 11.99
N VAL A 140 14.42 -3.64 11.00
CA VAL A 140 13.19 -2.99 10.55
C VAL A 140 13.11 -3.10 9.03
N GLY A 141 11.96 -3.55 8.53
CA GLY A 141 11.63 -3.62 7.11
C GLY A 141 10.44 -2.71 6.82
N ILE A 142 10.53 -1.90 5.77
CA ILE A 142 9.39 -1.11 5.31
C ILE A 142 8.43 -2.04 4.57
N GLU A 143 7.19 -2.09 5.03
CA GLU A 143 6.09 -2.75 4.35
C GLU A 143 5.29 -1.75 3.54
N ARG A 144 4.88 -0.64 4.17
CA ARG A 144 4.06 0.40 3.56
C ARG A 144 4.49 1.79 4.00
N ILE A 145 4.59 2.71 3.05
CA ILE A 145 4.86 4.13 3.29
C ILE A 145 3.61 4.95 2.96
N SER A 146 3.06 5.62 3.96
CA SER A 146 2.00 6.62 3.77
C SER A 146 2.61 7.99 3.48
N PHE A 147 2.07 8.70 2.49
CA PHE A 147 2.52 10.04 2.11
C PHE A 147 1.61 11.16 2.63
N THR A 148 0.65 10.84 3.49
CA THR A 148 -0.35 11.79 4.01
C THR A 148 0.14 12.70 5.13
N HIS A 149 1.27 12.35 5.77
CA HIS A 149 1.81 13.06 6.94
C HIS A 149 3.20 13.67 6.69
N GLY A 150 3.52 13.96 5.43
CA GLY A 150 4.75 14.66 5.05
C GLY A 150 5.98 13.79 4.83
N ASP A 151 5.88 12.47 5.05
CA ASP A 151 6.91 11.53 4.61
C ASP A 151 7.06 11.58 3.08
N PHE A 152 8.27 11.29 2.61
CA PHE A 152 8.62 11.25 1.20
C PHE A 152 9.67 10.17 0.93
N ILE A 153 9.79 9.75 -0.32
CA ILE A 153 10.94 8.97 -0.77
C ILE A 153 11.77 9.75 -1.78
N THR A 154 13.06 9.50 -1.80
CA THR A 154 13.89 9.83 -2.96
C THR A 154 14.09 8.59 -3.82
N TYR A 155 13.94 8.72 -5.13
CA TYR A 155 14.18 7.66 -6.10
C TYR A 155 14.77 8.27 -7.37
N ARG A 156 15.98 7.81 -7.77
CA ARG A 156 16.69 8.33 -8.96
C ARG A 156 16.82 9.85 -9.03
N GLY A 157 17.02 10.49 -7.88
CA GLY A 157 17.14 11.95 -7.76
C GLY A 157 15.82 12.70 -7.68
N GLU A 158 14.68 12.04 -7.89
CA GLU A 158 13.35 12.62 -7.73
C GLU A 158 12.84 12.46 -6.31
N VAL A 159 12.03 13.42 -5.85
CA VAL A 159 11.30 13.36 -4.57
C VAL A 159 9.86 13.00 -4.84
N LEU A 160 9.40 11.87 -4.29
CA LEU A 160 8.02 11.41 -4.37
C LEU A 160 7.34 11.55 -3.00
N ASN A 161 6.22 12.26 -2.96
CA ASN A 161 5.47 12.57 -1.73
C ASN A 161 3.97 12.77 -2.03
N GLY A 162 3.17 13.17 -1.03
CA GLY A 162 1.72 13.36 -1.17
C GLY A 162 1.28 14.43 -2.18
N LYS A 163 2.21 15.20 -2.76
CA LYS A 163 1.94 16.17 -3.83
C LYS A 163 2.29 15.64 -5.22
N THR A 164 2.96 14.49 -5.32
CA THR A 164 3.33 13.86 -6.59
C THR A 164 2.07 13.45 -7.34
N THR A 165 1.96 13.90 -8.60
CA THR A 165 0.81 13.63 -9.47
C THR A 165 1.07 12.43 -10.37
N LEU A 166 0.01 11.88 -10.97
CA LEU A 166 0.13 10.86 -12.03
C LEU A 166 1.03 11.30 -13.18
N ALA A 167 0.94 12.57 -13.60
CA ALA A 167 1.79 13.09 -14.68
C ALA A 167 3.29 13.12 -14.29
N ALA A 168 3.61 13.32 -13.01
CA ALA A 168 4.98 13.20 -12.52
C ALA A 168 5.44 11.74 -12.48
N LEU A 169 4.60 10.83 -11.98
CA LEU A 169 4.89 9.40 -11.98
C LEU A 169 5.08 8.84 -13.39
N GLN A 170 4.30 9.31 -14.38
CA GLN A 170 4.38 8.86 -15.76
C GLN A 170 5.74 9.19 -16.41
N LYS A 171 6.45 10.22 -15.92
CA LYS A 171 7.81 10.51 -16.41
C LYS A 171 8.82 9.47 -15.95
N LEU A 172 8.58 8.86 -14.78
CA LEU A 172 9.43 7.82 -14.21
C LEU A 172 9.04 6.42 -14.71
N PHE A 173 7.73 6.18 -14.81
CA PHE A 173 7.15 4.88 -15.12
C PHE A 173 6.05 4.99 -16.19
N PRO A 174 6.41 5.40 -17.43
CA PRO A 174 5.44 5.65 -18.50
C PRO A 174 4.54 4.45 -18.84
N ILE A 175 5.07 3.22 -18.80
CA ILE A 175 4.34 1.99 -19.11
C ILE A 175 3.41 1.63 -17.95
N ALA A 176 3.90 1.59 -16.72
CA ALA A 176 3.11 1.22 -15.55
C ALA A 176 1.95 2.20 -15.32
N VAL A 177 2.17 3.51 -15.52
CA VAL A 177 1.09 4.50 -15.41
C VAL A 177 0.07 4.37 -16.54
N LYS A 178 0.49 4.00 -17.76
CA LYS A 178 -0.44 3.69 -18.85
C LYS A 178 -1.30 2.47 -18.53
N ASN A 179 -0.75 1.52 -17.77
CA ASN A 179 -1.39 0.28 -17.33
C ASN A 179 -2.04 0.42 -15.93
N ILE A 180 -2.37 1.63 -15.49
CA ILE A 180 -2.93 1.88 -14.15
C ILE A 180 -4.20 1.05 -13.90
N GLY A 181 -4.24 0.36 -12.77
CA GLY A 181 -5.35 -0.49 -12.35
C GLY A 181 -6.21 0.16 -11.27
N VAL A 182 -7.18 -0.62 -10.77
CA VAL A 182 -7.97 -0.28 -9.59
C VAL A 182 -8.02 -1.50 -8.67
N LEU A 183 -7.72 -1.30 -7.39
CA LEU A 183 -7.83 -2.32 -6.35
C LEU A 183 -8.82 -1.88 -5.27
N ASN A 184 -9.58 -2.83 -4.74
CA ASN A 184 -10.38 -2.60 -3.54
C ASN A 184 -9.54 -2.91 -2.30
N VAL A 185 -9.10 -1.87 -1.62
CA VAL A 185 -8.23 -1.96 -0.45
C VAL A 185 -9.07 -1.95 0.81
N HIS A 186 -8.82 -2.91 1.71
CA HIS A 186 -9.54 -3.01 2.96
C HIS A 186 -9.41 -1.72 3.79
N GLY A 187 -10.54 -1.15 4.22
CA GLY A 187 -10.59 0.11 4.98
C GLY A 187 -10.44 1.39 4.15
N GLU A 188 -10.02 1.31 2.89
CA GLU A 188 -9.81 2.47 2.00
C GLU A 188 -10.78 2.51 0.81
N GLY A 189 -11.34 1.36 0.42
CA GLY A 189 -12.21 1.23 -0.74
C GLY A 189 -11.43 1.13 -2.05
N LYS A 190 -12.03 1.57 -3.15
CA LYS A 190 -11.42 1.49 -4.49
C LYS A 190 -10.36 2.56 -4.67
N LEU A 191 -9.12 2.16 -4.88
CA LEU A 191 -7.98 3.03 -5.17
C LEU A 191 -7.39 2.71 -6.54
N GLN A 192 -6.90 3.73 -7.24
CA GLN A 192 -6.07 3.54 -8.42
C GLN A 192 -4.69 3.02 -8.00
N VAL A 193 -4.13 2.07 -8.75
CA VAL A 193 -2.84 1.46 -8.44
C VAL A 193 -1.92 1.43 -9.67
N VAL A 194 -0.69 1.87 -9.48
CA VAL A 194 0.41 1.68 -10.43
C VAL A 194 1.29 0.56 -9.89
N THR A 195 1.27 -0.59 -10.56
CA THR A 195 2.04 -1.77 -10.15
C THR A 195 3.38 -1.80 -10.85
N LEU A 196 4.46 -1.92 -10.07
CA LEU A 196 5.84 -1.93 -10.54
C LEU A 196 6.52 -3.23 -10.15
N ARG A 197 7.46 -3.66 -10.97
CA ARG A 197 8.30 -4.81 -10.65
C ARG A 197 9.33 -4.41 -9.60
N GLU A 198 9.64 -5.30 -8.66
CA GLU A 198 10.66 -5.01 -7.65
C GLU A 198 12.08 -5.39 -8.09
N ASP A 199 12.22 -6.26 -9.10
CA ASP A 199 13.49 -6.66 -9.68
C ASP A 199 13.43 -6.78 -11.21
N LYS A 200 14.60 -6.67 -11.86
CA LYS A 200 14.70 -6.64 -13.33
C LYS A 200 14.43 -7.98 -13.99
N ASN A 201 14.68 -9.07 -13.27
CA ASN A 201 14.71 -10.43 -13.79
C ASN A 201 13.43 -11.21 -13.42
N ASN A 202 12.49 -10.59 -12.70
CA ASN A 202 11.28 -11.21 -12.15
C ASN A 202 11.62 -12.46 -11.32
N ILE A 203 12.67 -12.37 -10.51
CA ILE A 203 13.06 -13.45 -9.61
C ILE A 203 12.09 -13.51 -8.43
N SER A 204 11.61 -12.36 -7.98
CA SER A 204 10.60 -12.27 -6.93
C SER A 204 9.19 -12.28 -7.53
N ASP A 205 8.27 -12.99 -6.85
CA ASP A 205 6.83 -12.89 -7.13
C ASP A 205 6.19 -11.65 -6.49
N GLY A 206 6.97 -10.90 -5.70
CA GLY A 206 6.56 -9.63 -5.12
C GLY A 206 6.56 -8.47 -6.11
N ARG A 207 5.91 -7.38 -5.71
CA ARG A 207 5.79 -6.16 -6.50
C ARG A 207 5.70 -4.93 -5.61
N ILE A 208 5.91 -3.76 -6.22
CA ILE A 208 5.70 -2.48 -5.56
C ILE A 208 4.42 -1.88 -6.10
N ASP A 209 3.42 -1.70 -5.23
CA ASP A 209 2.15 -1.09 -5.59
C ASP A 209 2.14 0.38 -5.09
N ILE A 210 1.95 1.30 -6.04
CA ILE A 210 1.81 2.74 -5.76
C ILE A 210 0.33 3.11 -5.87
N PHE A 211 -0.26 3.51 -4.75
CA PHE A 211 -1.67 3.87 -4.68
C PHE A 211 -1.89 5.35 -4.85
N ILE A 212 -2.93 5.68 -5.62
CA ILE A 212 -3.30 7.05 -6.00
C ILE A 212 -4.68 7.36 -5.45
N LYS A 213 -4.80 8.50 -4.77
CA LYS A 213 -6.04 9.04 -4.23
C LYS A 213 -6.13 10.51 -4.65
N GLU A 214 -7.27 10.90 -5.21
CA GLU A 214 -7.49 12.28 -5.70
C GLU A 214 -6.39 12.75 -6.70
N GLY A 215 -5.92 11.83 -7.56
CA GLY A 215 -4.91 12.09 -8.58
C GLY A 215 -3.48 12.29 -8.05
N LYS A 216 -3.24 12.02 -6.76
CA LYS A 216 -1.95 12.17 -6.09
C LYS A 216 -1.51 10.88 -5.40
N LEU A 217 -0.19 10.76 -5.23
CA LEU A 217 0.43 9.68 -4.49
C LEU A 217 -0.11 9.61 -3.05
N TYR A 218 -0.64 8.45 -2.65
CA TYR A 218 -1.30 8.26 -1.37
C TYR A 218 -0.46 7.38 -0.42
N TYR A 219 -0.18 6.14 -0.81
CA TYR A 219 0.81 5.29 -0.17
C TYR A 219 1.49 4.36 -1.18
N MET A 220 2.62 3.79 -0.79
CA MET A 220 3.36 2.78 -1.54
C MET A 220 3.55 1.55 -0.65
N GLU A 221 3.42 0.36 -1.22
CA GLU A 221 3.49 -0.90 -0.50
C GLU A 221 4.35 -1.91 -1.26
N TRP A 222 5.15 -2.68 -0.52
CA TRP A 222 5.74 -3.91 -1.03
C TRP A 222 4.74 -5.04 -0.81
N TRP A 223 4.15 -5.51 -1.90
CA TRP A 223 3.17 -6.57 -1.89
C TRP A 223 3.82 -7.89 -2.27
N PHE A 224 3.50 -8.95 -1.52
CA PHE A 224 3.88 -10.33 -1.84
C PHE A 224 2.63 -11.20 -1.90
N PRO A 225 2.59 -12.21 -2.78
CA PRO A 225 1.51 -13.16 -2.79
C PRO A 225 1.48 -13.96 -1.48
N CYS A 226 0.27 -14.10 -0.94
CA CYS A 226 -0.13 -15.31 -0.25
C CYS A 226 -0.53 -16.35 -1.32
#